data_AF-A0A2R4MEC5-F1
#
_entry.id   AF-A0A2R4MEC5-F1
#
_cell.length_a   1.000
_cell.length_b   1.000
_cell.length_c   1.000
_cell.angle_alpha   90.00
_cell.angle_beta   90.00
_cell.angle_gamma   90.00
#
_symmetry.space_group_name_H-M   'P 1'
#
loop_
_entity.id
_entity.type
_entity.pdbx_description
1 polymer ?
#
loop_
_entity_poly.entity_id
_entity_poly.type
_entity_poly.pdbx_seq_one_letter_code
_entity_poly.pdbx_strand_id
1 'polypeptide(L)' 'MGPFIRIALRYLAGGLVLRGVLSPETAQELSTDPDVIYIITQAVDWLMVVAGTALATVIEWAYQKAKQYGWAT' A
#
# COMPACT_ATOMS: atom_id res chain seq x y z
N MET A 1 5.29 -2.61 12.42
CA MET A 1 4.32 -2.08 11.44
C MET A 1 2.86 -2.47 11.70
N GLY A 2 2.55 -3.61 12.33
CA GLY A 2 1.16 -4.01 12.65
C GLY A 2 0.23 -3.01 13.37
N PRO A 3 0.67 -2.19 14.36
CA PRO A 3 -0.25 -1.28 15.04
C PRO A 3 -0.76 -0.13 14.15
N PHE A 4 0.04 0.37 13.22
CA PHE A 4 -0.36 1.47 12.33
C PHE A 4 -1.42 1.05 11.33
N ILE A 5 -1.32 -0.15 10.78
CA ILE A 5 -2.30 -0.69 9.83
C ILE A 5 -3.63 -0.96 10.51
N ARG A 6 -3.62 -1.48 11.75
CA ARG A 6 -4.84 -1.60 12.56
C ARG A 6 -5.52 -0.24 12.78
N ILE A 7 -4.76 0.80 13.07
CA ILE A 7 -5.29 2.16 13.25
C ILE A 7 -5.87 2.68 11.93
N ALA A 8 -5.13 2.55 10.83
CA ALA A 8 -5.58 2.98 9.50
C ALA A 8 -6.87 2.27 9.09
N LEU A 9 -6.94 0.95 9.28
CA LEU A 9 -8.13 0.15 8.99
C LEU A 9 -9.33 0.60 9.82
N ARG A 10 -9.15 0.94 11.10
CA ARG A 10 -10.25 1.42 11.94
C ARG A 10 -10.86 2.72 11.42
N TYR A 11 -10.03 3.66 10.98
CA TYR A 11 -10.51 4.93 10.42
C TYR A 11 -11.15 4.74 9.03
N LEU A 12 -10.55 3.89 8.18
CA LEU A 12 -11.11 3.58 6.86
C LEU A 12 -12.45 2.85 6.99
N ALA A 13 -12.52 1.83 7.83
CA ALA A 13 -13.74 1.07 8.10
C ALA A 13 -14.84 1.97 8.66
N GLY A 14 -14.52 2.83 9.64
CA GLY A 14 -15.47 3.82 10.17
C GLY A 14 -16.00 4.77 9.09
N GLY A 15 -15.13 5.26 8.22
CA GLY A 15 -15.53 6.12 7.09
C GLY A 15 -16.42 5.40 6.06
N LEU A 16 -16.18 4.11 5.82
CA LEU A 16 -16.98 3.30 4.91
C LEU A 16 -18.36 2.93 5.49
N VAL A 17 -18.46 2.75 6.81
CA VAL A 17 -19.75 2.60 7.52
C VAL A 17 -20.57 3.89 7.42
N LEU A 18 -19.95 5.05 7.65
CA LEU A 18 -20.64 6.34 7.51
C LEU A 18 -21.17 6.59 6.09
N ARG A 19 -20.52 6.02 5.07
CA ARG A 19 -20.98 6.06 3.67
C ARG A 19 -22.00 4.97 3.33
N GLY A 20 -22.34 4.08 4.27
CA GLY A 20 -23.28 2.97 4.05
C GLY A 20 -22.73 1.84 3.17
N VAL A 21 -21.42 1.81 2.93
CA VAL A 21 -20.76 0.77 2.10
C VAL A 21 -20.50 -0.49 2.91
N LEU A 22 -20.24 -0.35 4.21
CA LEU A 22 -19.97 -1.44 5.14
C LEU A 22 -20.98 -1.43 6.28
N SER A 23 -21.37 -2.61 6.75
CA SER A 23 -22.10 -2.75 8.01
C SER A 23 -21.16 -2.53 9.20
N PRO A 24 -21.67 -2.04 10.35
CA PRO A 24 -20.87 -1.87 11.56
C PRO A 24 -20.16 -3.16 12.00
N GLU A 25 -20.82 -4.31 11.83
CA GLU A 25 -20.31 -5.63 12.22
C GLU A 25 -19.10 -6.02 11.36
N THR A 26 -19.20 -5.88 10.05
CA THR A 26 -18.10 -6.18 9.13
C THR A 26 -16.93 -5.20 9.29
N ALA A 27 -17.22 -3.93 9.60
CA ALA A 27 -16.19 -2.94 9.89
C ALA A 27 -15.42 -3.25 11.17
N GLN A 28 -16.09 -3.79 12.19
CA GLN A 28 -15.45 -4.22 13.41
C GLN A 28 -14.51 -5.40 13.13
N GLU A 29 -15.00 -6.44 12.46
CA GLU A 29 -14.24 -7.63 12.06
C GLU A 29 -12.96 -7.27 11.28
N LEU A 30 -13.08 -6.39 10.27
CA LEU A 30 -11.97 -5.90 9.46
C LEU A 30 -10.84 -5.24 10.27
N SER A 31 -11.18 -4.63 11.41
CA SER A 31 -10.24 -3.88 12.25
C SER A 31 -9.68 -4.65 13.44
N THR A 32 -10.29 -5.79 13.80
CA THR A 32 -9.91 -6.58 14.97
C THR A 32 -9.33 -7.95 14.63
N ASP A 33 -9.70 -8.52 13.48
CA ASP A 33 -9.23 -9.84 13.07
C ASP A 33 -7.73 -9.82 12.73
N PRO A 34 -6.90 -10.61 13.45
CA PRO A 34 -5.46 -10.71 13.18
C PRO A 34 -5.11 -11.16 11.76
N ASP A 35 -5.88 -12.08 11.16
CA ASP A 35 -5.60 -12.66 9.85
C ASP A 35 -5.87 -11.64 8.74
N VAL A 36 -6.99 -10.90 8.86
CA VAL A 36 -7.32 -9.81 7.94
C VAL A 36 -6.26 -8.72 8.00
N ILE A 37 -5.85 -8.31 9.20
CA ILE A 37 -4.78 -7.32 9.38
C ILE A 37 -3.47 -7.81 8.75
N TYR A 38 -3.14 -9.09 8.92
CA TYR A 38 -1.95 -9.69 8.34
C TYR A 38 -1.97 -9.67 6.81
N ILE A 39 -3.07 -10.13 6.19
CA ILE A 39 -3.22 -10.14 4.73
C ILE A 39 -3.12 -8.73 4.15
N ILE A 40 -3.82 -7.77 4.75
CA ILE A 40 -3.78 -6.37 4.30
C ILE A 40 -2.38 -5.78 4.45
N THR A 41 -1.71 -6.08 5.57
CA THR A 41 -0.32 -5.65 5.78
C THR A 41 0.59 -6.17 4.68
N GLN A 42 0.50 -7.47 4.38
CA GLN A 42 1.30 -8.06 3.32
C GLN A 42 0.98 -7.46 1.95
N ALA A 43 -0.30 -7.24 1.64
CA ALA A 43 -0.70 -6.65 0.37
C ALA A 43 -0.12 -5.24 0.19
N VAL A 44 -0.15 -4.42 1.24
CA VAL A 44 0.43 -3.06 1.23
C VAL A 44 1.96 -3.14 1.09
N ASP A 45 2.61 -4.01 1.85
CA ASP A 45 4.08 -4.16 1.80
C ASP A 45 4.53 -4.59 0.39
N TRP A 46 3.86 -5.59 -0.20
CA TRP A 46 4.14 -6.04 -1.58
C TRP A 46 3.89 -4.96 -2.62
N LEU A 47 2.83 -4.17 -2.48
CA LEU A 47 2.57 -3.04 -3.37
C LEU A 47 3.70 -2.01 -3.33
N MET A 48 4.22 -1.69 -2.14
CA MET A 48 5.33 -0.75 -1.98
C MET A 48 6.62 -1.30 -2.60
N VAL A 49 6.90 -2.59 -2.44
CA VAL A 49 8.05 -3.25 -3.09
C VAL A 49 7.94 -3.15 -4.61
N VAL A 50 6.80 -3.54 -5.18
CA VAL A 50 6.59 -3.50 -6.64
C VAL A 50 6.73 -2.08 -7.18
N ALA A 51 6.13 -1.09 -6.51
CA ALA A 51 6.22 0.31 -6.92
C ALA A 51 7.67 0.83 -6.87
N GLY A 52 8.39 0.53 -5.78
CA GLY A 52 9.79 0.92 -5.62
C GLY A 52 10.70 0.28 -6.67
N THR A 53 10.54 -1.03 -6.92
CA THR A 53 11.29 -1.75 -7.94
C THR A 53 10.99 -1.23 -9.35
N ALA A 54 9.73 -0.95 -9.66
CA ALA A 54 9.36 -0.38 -10.95
C ALA A 54 10.01 1.00 -11.17
N LEU A 55 9.94 1.87 -10.16
CA LEU A 55 10.58 3.20 -10.22
C LEU A 55 12.09 3.11 -10.40
N ALA A 56 12.76 2.27 -9.59
CA ALA A 56 14.19 2.06 -9.71
C ALA A 56 14.57 1.57 -11.12
N THR A 57 13.80 0.63 -11.67
CA THR A 57 14.02 0.10 -13.02
C THR A 57 13.89 1.19 -14.08
N VAL A 58 12.87 2.05 -13.98
CA VAL A 58 12.66 3.17 -14.91
C VAL A 58 13.80 4.18 -14.83
N ILE A 59 14.25 4.52 -13.61
CA ILE A 59 15.35 5.47 -13.41
C ILE A 59 16.65 4.94 -14.01
N GLU A 60 17.00 3.68 -13.71
CA GLU A 60 18.20 3.04 -14.26
C GLU A 60 18.15 2.99 -15.79
N TRP A 61 16.99 2.64 -16.36
CA TRP A 61 16.81 2.63 -17.81
C TRP A 61 17.01 4.03 -18.43
N ALA A 62 16.43 5.06 -17.82
CA ALA A 62 16.58 6.44 -18.27
C ALA A 62 18.04 6.91 -18.17
N TYR A 63 18.74 6.55 -17.09
CA TYR A 63 20.14 6.86 -16.88
C TYR A 63 21.06 6.22 -17.93
N GLN A 64 20.82 4.95 -18.26
CA GLN A 64 21.54 4.27 -19.32
C GLN A 64 21.32 4.92 -20.69
N LYS A 65 20.10 5.38 -20.96
CA LYS A 65 19.81 6.12 -22.19
C LYS A 65 20.51 7.47 -22.22
N ALA A 66 20.49 8.23 -21.12
CA ALA A 66 21.20 9.51 -21.04
C ALA A 66 22.70 9.35 -21.33
N LYS A 67 23.34 8.29 -20.81
CA LYS A 67 24.74 7.94 -21.12
C LYS A 67 24.97 7.65 -22.60
N GLN A 68 24.07 6.90 -23.25
CA GLN A 68 24.17 6.61 -24.69
C GLN A 68 24.07 7.88 -25.55
N TYR A 69 23.29 8.86 -25.11
CA TYR A 69 23.12 10.14 -25.82
C TYR A 69 24.17 11.21 -25.43
N GLY A 70 25.12 10.90 -24.54
CA GLY A 70 26.16 11.83 -24.10
C GLY A 70 25.63 13.02 -23.30
N TRP A 71 24.44 12.89 -22.70
CA TRP A 71 23.86 13.92 -21.84
C TRP A 71 24.59 13.97 -20.50
N ALA A 72 24.52 15.09 -19.79
CA ALA A 72 25.06 15.18 -18.43
C ALA A 72 24.33 14.15 -17.54
N THR A 73 25.10 13.20 -17.01
CA THR A 73 24.64 12.06 -16.19
C THR A 73 25.29 12.13 -14.82
#